data_AF-A0A2Z3N8L0-F1
#
_entry.id   AF-A0A2Z3N8L0-F1
#
_cell.length_a   1.000
_cell.length_b   1.000
_cell.length_c   1.000
_cell.angle_alpha   90.00
_cell.angle_beta   90.00
_cell.angle_gamma   90.00
#
_symmetry.space_group_name_H-M   'P 1'
#
loop_
_entity.id
_entity.type
_entity.pdbx_description
1 polymer ?
#
loop_
_entity_poly.entity_id
_entity_poly.type
_entity_poly.pdbx_seq_one_letter_code
_entity_poly.pdbx_strand_id
1 'polypeptide(L)'
;MQDKCYDIIYSNKEILTLITEEGVKLAKRQYSWDIANLHKTYRFMLSKRGYLTAQGFVNQTKLGRNLIRYYGDELLKYLNCEVKPGDANCWLRLLTSKHRAIFHPLKHILLLVFLQESVDSIKENENKSFFAFGEGPYPCLNPVAEHYGQRLIEDVQIKRDENTGNPRGLFVCEKCGFSYSRIGPDKDINDQFRYNKVIEYGPVWKEKLNYFINNENLSKKETARRLNVSIETVRRYLNGFEKQPKKEAPTIKKLDELKKRWLNLVEQYPNYSQNQLRELDKGLYTLLYYYAKEWLQQNSPKGKTYHNGNKRFNWEERDKQVLPLIKKAIEKILNEEKPIRVTLYRIAQEAGISGLKSKLEKMPETKQYILSKLESVEQFQLRRAKWAIEMIKKQGMHVSKSKVMEMANLHKASIETMSKIDKLIESYNC
;
A
#
# COMPACT_ATOMS: atom_id res chain seq x y z
N MET A 1 11.35 34.83 -29.99
CA MET A 1 12.22 34.34 -28.89
C MET A 1 11.93 35.08 -27.59
N GLN A 2 11.74 36.40 -27.62
CA GLN A 2 11.24 37.19 -26.47
C GLN A 2 9.85 36.75 -25.98
N ASP A 3 8.90 36.48 -26.89
CA ASP A 3 7.54 36.04 -26.49
C ASP A 3 7.55 34.70 -25.75
N LYS A 4 8.35 33.73 -26.23
CA LYS A 4 8.48 32.42 -25.60
C LYS A 4 9.10 32.49 -24.20
N CYS A 5 10.05 33.40 -23.96
CA CYS A 5 10.61 33.62 -22.63
C CYS A 5 9.58 34.26 -21.68
N TYR A 6 8.79 35.22 -22.19
CA TYR A 6 7.73 35.86 -21.42
C TYR A 6 6.68 34.84 -20.98
N ASP A 7 6.25 33.96 -21.88
CA ASP A 7 5.27 32.91 -21.59
C ASP A 7 5.76 31.93 -20.52
N ILE A 8 7.03 31.51 -20.59
CA ILE A 8 7.63 30.63 -19.58
C ILE A 8 7.66 31.31 -18.21
N ILE A 9 8.09 32.58 -18.14
CA ILE A 9 8.16 33.32 -16.87
C ILE A 9 6.76 33.51 -16.30
N TYR A 10 5.81 33.97 -17.11
CA TYR A 10 4.45 34.25 -16.67
C TYR A 10 3.74 32.99 -16.17
N SER A 11 3.85 31.89 -16.91
CA SER A 11 3.24 30.60 -16.55
C SER A 11 3.86 29.96 -15.30
N ASN A 12 5.07 30.38 -14.90
CA ASN A 12 5.79 29.84 -13.75
C ASN A 12 6.04 30.89 -12.65
N LYS A 13 5.28 32.00 -12.66
CA LYS A 13 5.50 33.14 -11.76
C LYS A 13 5.58 32.73 -10.29
N GLU A 14 4.63 31.93 -9.82
CA GLU A 14 4.57 31.49 -8.41
C GLU A 14 5.82 30.69 -8.00
N ILE A 15 6.23 29.73 -8.82
CA ILE A 15 7.38 28.89 -8.50
C ILE A 15 8.70 29.66 -8.59
N LEU A 16 8.79 30.64 -9.50
CA LEU A 16 9.93 31.54 -9.61
C LEU A 16 10.00 32.47 -8.40
N THR A 17 8.87 32.95 -7.89
CA THR A 17 8.83 33.72 -6.63
C THR A 17 9.39 32.91 -5.47
N LEU A 18 8.99 31.64 -5.29
CA LEU A 18 9.54 30.77 -4.25
C LEU A 18 11.06 30.56 -4.39
N ILE A 19 11.54 30.31 -5.62
CA ILE A 19 12.98 30.18 -5.89
C ILE A 19 13.72 31.48 -5.55
N THR A 20 13.16 32.63 -5.91
CA THR A 20 13.75 33.95 -5.62
C THR A 20 13.78 34.22 -4.12
N GLU A 21 12.71 33.92 -3.38
CA GLU A 21 12.66 34.09 -1.92
C GLU A 21 13.76 33.30 -1.21
N GLU A 22 13.93 32.03 -1.56
CA GLU A 22 15.01 31.19 -1.03
C GLU A 22 16.40 31.69 -1.47
N GLY A 23 16.53 32.20 -2.70
CA GLY A 23 17.76 32.84 -3.18
C GLY A 23 18.11 34.11 -2.39
N VAL A 24 17.12 34.93 -2.05
CA VAL A 24 17.29 36.13 -1.24
C VAL A 24 17.69 35.77 0.19
N LYS A 25 17.07 34.74 0.78
CA LYS A 25 17.48 34.22 2.10
C LYS A 25 18.94 33.80 2.07
N LEU A 26 19.33 33.01 1.06
CA LEU A 26 20.70 32.54 0.88
C LEU A 26 21.71 33.70 0.76
N ALA A 27 21.37 34.75 0.02
CA ALA A 27 22.27 35.89 -0.19
C ALA A 27 22.36 36.84 1.01
N LYS A 28 21.30 37.00 1.80
CA LYS A 28 21.23 38.01 2.88
C LYS A 28 21.67 37.50 4.25
N ARG A 29 21.65 36.20 4.49
CA ARG A 29 21.99 35.60 5.80
C ARG A 29 23.37 34.97 5.76
N GLN A 30 24.02 34.91 6.92
CA GLN A 30 25.26 34.16 7.08
C GLN A 30 24.94 32.70 7.41
N TYR A 31 25.40 31.79 6.55
CA TYR A 31 25.27 30.36 6.74
C TYR A 31 26.64 29.73 6.99
N SER A 32 26.71 28.87 8.01
CA SER A 32 27.85 27.99 8.28
C SER A 32 27.37 26.54 8.14
N TRP A 33 27.64 25.96 6.97
CA TRP A 33 27.27 24.60 6.63
C TRP A 33 28.51 23.74 6.41
N ASP A 34 28.42 22.48 6.80
CA ASP A 34 29.34 21.44 6.36
C ASP A 34 29.05 21.06 4.90
N ILE A 35 29.69 21.79 3.98
CA ILE A 35 29.57 21.56 2.54
C ILE A 35 29.97 20.12 2.16
N ALA A 36 30.95 19.53 2.87
CA ALA A 36 31.41 18.17 2.56
C ALA A 36 30.33 17.12 2.87
N ASN A 37 29.51 17.35 3.90
CA ASN A 37 28.45 16.44 4.33
C ASN A 37 27.03 16.88 3.93
N LEU A 38 26.86 17.97 3.20
CA LEU A 38 25.55 18.51 2.78
C LEU A 38 24.67 17.48 2.04
N HIS A 39 25.29 16.56 1.29
CA HIS A 39 24.59 15.45 0.65
C HIS A 39 23.84 14.53 1.64
N LYS A 40 24.33 14.38 2.89
CA LYS A 40 23.66 13.61 3.95
C LYS A 40 22.37 14.30 4.38
N THR A 41 22.41 15.62 4.56
CA THR A 41 21.23 16.47 4.86
C THR A 41 20.18 16.32 3.76
N TYR A 42 20.57 16.41 2.48
CA TYR A 42 19.62 16.18 1.37
C TYR A 42 19.01 14.79 1.39
N ARG A 43 19.82 13.76 1.64
CA ARG A 43 19.32 12.38 1.73
C ARG A 43 18.33 12.20 2.88
N PHE A 44 18.55 12.86 4.02
CA PHE A 44 17.60 12.86 5.12
C PHE A 44 16.27 13.51 4.73
N MET A 45 16.29 14.68 4.08
CA MET A 45 15.05 15.32 3.61
C MET A 45 14.35 14.50 2.52
N LEU A 46 15.10 13.91 1.60
CA LEU A 46 14.60 12.98 0.57
C LEU A 46 13.96 11.73 1.19
N SER A 47 14.43 11.30 2.37
CA SER A 47 13.87 10.17 3.10
C SER A 47 12.44 10.43 3.55
N LYS A 48 12.17 11.62 4.10
CA LYS A 48 10.83 12.05 4.57
C LYS A 48 9.80 12.02 3.44
N ARG A 49 10.26 12.19 2.20
CA ARG A 49 9.43 12.22 0.97
C ARG A 49 9.44 10.88 0.20
N GLY A 50 10.07 9.83 0.74
CA GLY A 50 10.05 8.49 0.14
C GLY A 50 10.86 8.35 -1.14
N TYR A 51 11.97 9.07 -1.28
CA TYR A 51 12.89 8.98 -2.42
C TYR A 51 14.08 8.04 -2.20
N LEU A 52 14.22 7.43 -1.01
CA LEU A 52 15.24 6.43 -0.75
C LEU A 52 14.75 5.02 -1.12
N THR A 53 15.69 4.17 -1.53
CA THR A 53 15.52 2.73 -1.67
C THR A 53 15.60 2.06 -0.30
N ALA A 54 15.27 0.76 -0.25
CA ALA A 54 15.49 -0.10 0.91
C ALA A 54 16.90 -0.04 1.49
N GLN A 55 17.91 0.10 0.64
CA GLN A 55 19.33 0.18 1.06
C GLN A 55 19.69 1.60 1.54
N GLY A 56 18.75 2.53 1.54
CA GLY A 56 19.01 3.93 1.86
C GLY A 56 19.73 4.67 0.72
N PHE A 57 19.70 4.19 -0.53
CA PHE A 57 20.20 4.95 -1.70
C PHE A 57 19.12 5.82 -2.30
N VAL A 58 19.47 6.96 -2.89
CA VAL A 58 18.49 7.82 -3.58
C VAL A 58 18.03 7.13 -4.87
N ASN A 59 16.72 6.96 -5.05
CA ASN A 59 16.12 6.49 -6.29
C ASN A 59 16.15 7.62 -7.33
N GLN A 60 17.27 7.72 -8.05
CA GLN A 60 17.55 8.80 -8.99
C GLN A 60 16.53 8.90 -10.13
N THR A 61 16.03 7.75 -10.62
CA THR A 61 15.02 7.72 -11.68
C THR A 61 13.69 8.30 -11.18
N LYS A 62 13.24 7.90 -9.98
CA LYS A 62 12.00 8.43 -9.38
C LYS A 62 12.14 9.92 -9.04
N LEU A 63 13.25 10.31 -8.42
CA LEU A 63 13.53 11.69 -8.04
C LEU A 63 13.56 12.60 -9.28
N GLY A 64 14.32 12.24 -10.31
CA GLY A 64 14.44 13.04 -11.53
C GLY A 64 13.11 13.21 -12.27
N ARG A 65 12.34 12.12 -12.45
CA ARG A 65 11.02 12.19 -13.10
C ARG A 65 10.03 13.08 -12.34
N ASN A 66 10.01 12.98 -11.02
CA ASN A 66 9.11 13.81 -10.20
C ASN A 66 9.53 15.28 -10.20
N LEU A 67 10.84 15.57 -10.19
CA LEU A 67 11.35 16.94 -10.26
C LEU A 67 11.03 17.59 -11.61
N ILE A 68 11.20 16.86 -12.72
CA ILE A 68 10.79 17.32 -14.06
C ILE A 68 9.28 17.56 -14.11
N ARG A 69 8.48 16.68 -13.52
CA ARG A 69 7.02 16.87 -13.44
C ARG A 69 6.63 18.09 -12.62
N TYR A 70 7.41 18.45 -11.60
CA TYR A 70 7.12 19.56 -10.72
C TYR A 70 7.45 20.92 -11.35
N TYR A 71 8.62 21.05 -11.99
CA TYR A 71 9.05 22.31 -12.60
C TYR A 71 8.66 22.45 -14.08
N GLY A 72 8.46 21.33 -14.79
CA GLY A 72 8.36 21.30 -16.25
C GLY A 72 9.73 21.34 -16.94
N ASP A 73 9.81 20.69 -18.10
CA ASP A 73 11.05 20.60 -18.88
C ASP A 73 11.48 21.98 -19.42
N GLU A 74 10.53 22.78 -19.88
CA GLU A 74 10.80 24.11 -20.44
C GLU A 74 11.41 25.07 -19.42
N LEU A 75 10.89 25.09 -18.18
CA LEU A 75 11.44 25.93 -17.12
C LEU A 75 12.84 25.46 -16.70
N LEU A 76 13.05 24.16 -16.54
CA LEU A 76 14.37 23.61 -16.18
C LEU A 76 15.40 23.92 -17.27
N LYS A 77 15.00 23.86 -18.54
CA LYS A 77 15.83 24.26 -19.67
C LYS A 77 16.14 25.76 -19.66
N TYR A 78 15.14 26.60 -19.40
CA TYR A 78 15.30 28.05 -19.27
C TYR A 78 16.28 28.43 -18.15
N LEU A 79 16.23 27.72 -17.02
CA LEU A 79 17.13 27.90 -15.87
C LEU A 79 18.49 27.22 -16.03
N ASN A 80 18.78 26.61 -17.19
CA ASN A 80 19.98 25.81 -17.44
C ASN A 80 20.23 24.71 -16.37
N CYS A 81 19.13 24.10 -15.91
CA CYS A 81 19.07 23.10 -14.84
C CYS A 81 18.36 21.82 -15.30
N GLU A 82 18.47 21.47 -16.58
CA GLU A 82 17.90 20.24 -17.16
C GLU A 82 18.29 19.00 -16.36
N VAL A 83 17.32 18.11 -16.15
CA VAL A 83 17.51 16.85 -15.42
C VAL A 83 17.34 15.69 -16.38
N LYS A 84 18.33 14.81 -16.42
CA LYS A 84 18.31 13.59 -17.24
C LYS A 84 18.25 12.36 -16.32
N PRO A 85 17.06 11.78 -16.05
CA PRO A 85 16.94 10.63 -15.16
C PRO A 85 17.71 9.43 -15.69
N GLY A 86 18.59 8.86 -14.86
CA GLY A 86 19.43 7.71 -15.23
C GLY A 86 20.83 8.07 -15.73
N ASP A 87 21.09 9.32 -16.12
CA ASP A 87 22.42 9.79 -16.48
C ASP A 87 23.31 9.88 -15.22
N ALA A 88 24.52 9.31 -15.31
CA ALA A 88 25.51 9.32 -14.24
C ALA A 88 26.04 10.73 -13.93
N ASN A 89 26.05 11.61 -14.94
CA ASN A 89 26.58 12.97 -14.86
C ASN A 89 25.48 14.02 -14.57
N CYS A 90 24.23 13.59 -14.39
CA CYS A 90 23.14 14.48 -14.05
C CYS A 90 23.41 15.23 -12.73
N TRP A 91 23.26 16.55 -12.74
CA TRP A 91 23.58 17.39 -11.57
C TRP A 91 22.80 16.97 -10.33
N LEU A 92 21.55 16.54 -10.48
CA LEU A 92 20.69 16.12 -9.37
C LEU A 92 21.22 14.85 -8.68
N ARG A 93 21.79 13.94 -9.45
CA ARG A 93 22.44 12.72 -8.94
C ARG A 93 23.71 13.06 -8.18
N LEU A 94 24.54 13.93 -8.77
CA LEU A 94 25.80 14.35 -8.18
C LEU A 94 25.57 15.15 -6.89
N LEU A 95 24.55 16.02 -6.87
CA LEU A 95 24.16 16.83 -5.71
C LEU A 95 23.67 16.00 -4.52
N THR A 96 23.02 14.86 -4.79
CA THR A 96 22.46 13.97 -3.75
C THR A 96 23.42 12.82 -3.36
N SER A 97 24.64 12.86 -3.89
CA SER A 97 25.75 11.93 -3.62
C SER A 97 26.90 12.68 -2.95
N LYS A 98 27.96 11.98 -2.50
CA LYS A 98 29.13 12.64 -1.89
C LYS A 98 29.64 13.76 -2.81
N HIS A 99 29.67 15.01 -2.31
CA HIS A 99 30.06 16.17 -3.11
C HIS A 99 31.54 16.06 -3.46
N ARG A 100 31.82 15.95 -4.75
CA ARG A 100 33.18 15.95 -5.33
C ARG A 100 33.43 17.19 -6.21
N ALA A 101 32.44 18.07 -6.31
CA ALA A 101 32.44 19.27 -7.12
C ALA A 101 31.59 20.35 -6.43
N ILE A 102 31.81 21.60 -6.84
CA ILE A 102 30.99 22.74 -6.41
C ILE A 102 29.75 22.80 -7.29
N PHE A 103 28.58 22.99 -6.68
CA PHE A 103 27.31 23.12 -7.39
C PHE A 103 26.81 24.56 -7.33
N HIS A 104 26.15 24.99 -8.40
CA HIS A 104 25.54 26.32 -8.46
C HIS A 104 24.43 26.45 -7.41
N PRO A 105 24.35 27.56 -6.63
CA PRO A 105 23.35 27.77 -5.57
C PRO A 105 21.90 27.47 -6.02
N LEU A 106 21.56 27.86 -7.25
CA LEU A 106 20.25 27.57 -7.86
C LEU A 106 19.87 26.08 -7.80
N LYS A 107 20.82 25.15 -8.01
CA LYS A 107 20.55 23.70 -7.99
C LYS A 107 20.18 23.22 -6.58
N HIS A 108 20.76 23.81 -5.55
CA HIS A 108 20.39 23.54 -4.16
C HIS A 108 18.98 24.07 -3.86
N ILE A 109 18.69 25.30 -4.28
CA ILE A 109 17.39 25.94 -4.10
C ILE A 109 16.29 25.14 -4.81
N LEU A 110 16.52 24.72 -6.07
CA LEU A 110 15.58 23.88 -6.81
C LEU A 110 15.31 22.54 -6.09
N LEU A 111 16.31 21.93 -5.47
CA LEU A 111 16.07 20.72 -4.68
C LEU A 111 15.24 21.03 -3.42
N LEU A 112 15.55 22.11 -2.71
CA LEU A 112 14.84 22.49 -1.47
C LEU A 112 13.39 22.86 -1.74
N VAL A 113 13.12 23.73 -2.71
CA VAL A 113 11.76 24.15 -3.10
C VAL A 113 10.93 22.93 -3.54
N PHE A 114 11.50 22.02 -4.33
CA PHE A 114 10.83 20.76 -4.69
C PHE A 114 10.46 19.90 -3.48
N LEU A 115 11.31 19.87 -2.45
CA LEU A 115 11.06 19.17 -1.20
C LEU A 115 10.16 19.96 -0.24
N GLN A 116 9.75 21.18 -0.62
CA GLN A 116 9.04 22.17 0.20
C GLN A 116 9.79 22.43 1.52
N GLU A 117 11.10 22.56 1.41
CA GLU A 117 12.03 22.90 2.49
C GLU A 117 12.66 24.27 2.19
N SER A 118 13.20 24.93 3.22
CA SER A 118 13.90 26.21 3.07
C SER A 118 15.42 26.02 3.14
N VAL A 119 16.21 27.01 2.70
CA VAL A 119 17.66 27.04 2.96
C VAL A 119 17.99 26.96 4.45
N ASP A 120 17.11 27.48 5.31
CA ASP A 120 17.24 27.36 6.76
C ASP A 120 17.15 25.90 7.24
N SER A 121 16.35 25.07 6.56
CA SER A 121 16.21 23.64 6.85
C SER A 121 17.54 22.88 6.74
N ILE A 122 18.54 23.39 6.01
CA ILE A 122 19.85 22.72 5.91
C ILE A 122 20.48 22.59 7.30
N LYS A 123 20.48 23.67 8.09
CA LYS A 123 21.14 23.67 9.42
C LYS A 123 20.39 22.79 10.41
N GLU A 124 19.06 22.83 10.38
CA GLU A 124 18.18 22.03 11.23
C GLU A 124 18.32 20.52 11.03
N ASN A 125 18.85 20.11 9.87
CA ASN A 125 18.93 18.70 9.47
C ASN A 125 20.39 18.22 9.23
N GLU A 126 21.40 19.04 9.52
CA GLU A 126 22.83 18.77 9.23
C GLU A 126 23.36 17.47 9.86
N ASN A 127 22.88 17.15 11.07
CA ASN A 127 23.30 15.96 11.82
C ASN A 127 22.26 14.83 11.79
N LYS A 128 21.19 14.97 11.01
CA LYS A 128 20.13 13.97 10.95
C LYS A 128 20.44 12.94 9.87
N SER A 129 20.37 11.67 10.24
CA SER A 129 20.53 10.55 9.33
C SER A 129 19.22 9.78 9.20
N PHE A 130 18.99 9.21 8.02
CA PHE A 130 17.85 8.33 7.83
C PHE A 130 18.20 6.91 8.26
N PHE A 131 17.48 6.42 9.25
CA PHE A 131 17.52 5.03 9.66
C PHE A 131 16.18 4.39 9.36
N ALA A 132 16.16 3.36 8.51
CA ALA A 132 14.93 2.69 8.11
C ALA A 132 14.17 2.08 9.31
N PHE A 133 14.86 1.81 10.42
CA PHE A 133 14.29 1.17 11.61
C PHE A 133 14.46 2.03 12.88
N GLY A 134 14.66 3.34 12.72
CA GLY A 134 15.06 4.24 13.80
C GLY A 134 16.52 4.07 14.23
N GLU A 135 16.94 4.88 15.19
CA GLU A 135 18.29 4.79 15.76
C GLU A 135 18.39 3.60 16.71
N GLY A 136 19.47 2.82 16.56
CA GLY A 136 19.84 1.79 17.51
C GLY A 136 20.31 2.38 18.85
N PRO A 137 20.50 1.53 19.89
CA PRO A 137 20.28 0.09 19.88
C PRO A 137 18.78 -0.30 19.85
N TYR A 138 18.50 -1.46 19.24
CA TYR A 138 17.14 -1.99 19.03
C TYR A 138 16.73 -2.98 20.13
N PRO A 139 15.41 -3.10 20.42
CA PRO A 139 14.93 -3.93 21.52
C PRO A 139 15.06 -5.43 21.22
N CYS A 140 15.45 -6.23 22.21
CA CYS A 140 15.31 -7.68 22.11
C CYS A 140 13.84 -8.09 22.22
N LEU A 141 13.31 -8.83 21.26
CA LEU A 141 11.90 -9.25 21.23
C LEU A 141 11.70 -10.73 21.60
N ASN A 142 12.66 -11.33 22.32
CA ASN A 142 12.52 -12.69 22.83
C ASN A 142 11.63 -12.72 24.08
N PRO A 143 10.40 -13.27 24.03
CA PRO A 143 9.45 -13.19 25.14
C PRO A 143 9.89 -13.88 26.43
N VAL A 144 10.87 -14.80 26.35
CA VAL A 144 11.34 -15.58 27.50
C VAL A 144 12.74 -15.18 27.98
N ALA A 145 13.33 -14.15 27.36
CA ALA A 145 14.57 -13.57 27.86
C ALA A 145 14.25 -12.55 28.97
N GLU A 146 15.06 -12.52 30.03
CA GLU A 146 14.93 -11.55 31.13
C GLU A 146 15.06 -10.10 30.67
N HIS A 147 15.72 -9.89 29.53
CA HIS A 147 15.93 -8.58 28.91
C HIS A 147 14.94 -8.30 27.76
N TYR A 148 13.75 -8.91 27.76
CA TYR A 148 12.70 -8.61 26.79
C TYR A 148 12.39 -7.11 26.75
N GLY A 149 12.35 -6.54 25.55
CA GLY A 149 12.12 -5.11 25.30
C GLY A 149 13.32 -4.20 25.56
N GLN A 150 14.39 -4.67 26.21
CA GLN A 150 15.59 -3.86 26.43
C GLN A 150 16.37 -3.66 25.13
N ARG A 151 16.87 -2.43 24.92
CA ARG A 151 17.63 -2.03 23.73
C ARG A 151 19.08 -2.51 23.83
N LEU A 152 19.40 -3.56 23.07
CA LEU A 152 20.69 -4.28 23.18
C LEU A 152 21.28 -4.66 21.83
N ILE A 153 20.53 -4.55 20.74
CA ILE A 153 20.99 -4.90 19.40
C ILE A 153 21.58 -3.65 18.77
N GLU A 154 22.90 -3.59 18.62
CA GLU A 154 23.58 -2.39 18.11
C GLU A 154 23.40 -2.24 16.60
N ASP A 155 23.65 -3.33 15.86
CA ASP A 155 23.65 -3.33 14.40
C ASP A 155 22.48 -4.11 13.79
N VAL A 156 22.07 -3.67 12.60
CA VAL A 156 21.03 -4.32 11.78
C VAL A 156 21.53 -4.55 10.36
N GLN A 157 21.40 -5.77 9.86
CA GLN A 157 21.70 -6.05 8.45
C GLN A 157 20.47 -5.71 7.60
N ILE A 158 20.59 -4.74 6.70
CA ILE A 158 19.48 -4.28 5.86
C ILE A 158 19.62 -4.82 4.42
N LYS A 159 18.60 -5.55 3.97
CA LYS A 159 18.46 -6.02 2.57
C LYS A 159 17.16 -5.52 1.96
N ARG A 160 17.03 -5.64 0.64
CA ARG A 160 15.77 -5.33 -0.05
C ARG A 160 14.83 -6.51 0.12
N ASP A 161 13.59 -6.26 0.51
CA ASP A 161 12.54 -7.27 0.44
C ASP A 161 12.10 -7.48 -1.01
N GLU A 162 12.04 -8.73 -1.46
CA GLU A 162 11.74 -9.08 -2.86
C GLU A 162 10.28 -8.80 -3.23
N ASN A 163 9.36 -8.96 -2.27
CA ASN A 163 7.93 -8.81 -2.51
C ASN A 163 7.50 -7.34 -2.48
N THR A 164 7.98 -6.59 -1.49
CA THR A 164 7.54 -5.22 -1.23
C THR A 164 8.51 -4.16 -1.77
N GLY A 165 9.78 -4.52 -2.01
CA GLY A 165 10.84 -3.58 -2.34
C GLY A 165 11.34 -2.73 -1.17
N ASN A 166 10.75 -2.91 0.02
CA ASN A 166 11.04 -2.17 1.25
C ASN A 166 12.33 -2.67 1.94
N PRO A 167 12.91 -1.89 2.86
CA PRO A 167 14.02 -2.34 3.71
C PRO A 167 13.58 -3.52 4.57
N ARG A 168 14.34 -4.61 4.54
CA ARG A 168 14.21 -5.75 5.43
C ARG A 168 15.43 -5.81 6.33
N GLY A 169 15.24 -5.49 7.61
CA GLY A 169 16.26 -5.56 8.64
C GLY A 169 16.29 -6.95 9.27
N LEU A 170 17.48 -7.50 9.48
CA LEU A 170 17.73 -8.67 10.32
C LEU A 170 18.36 -8.19 11.64
N PHE A 171 17.66 -8.47 12.73
CA PHE A 171 18.03 -8.11 14.09
C PHE A 171 18.48 -9.37 14.81
N VAL A 172 19.65 -9.34 15.44
CA VAL A 172 20.24 -10.48 16.14
C VAL A 172 20.63 -10.02 17.54
N CYS A 173 20.04 -10.62 18.57
CA CYS A 173 20.44 -10.37 19.94
C CYS A 173 21.60 -11.28 20.30
N GLU A 174 22.77 -10.72 20.56
CA GLU A 174 23.96 -11.51 20.95
C GLU A 174 23.81 -12.14 22.34
N LYS A 175 23.04 -11.51 23.25
CA LYS A 175 22.84 -12.03 24.62
C LYS A 175 22.00 -13.30 24.70
N CYS A 176 20.92 -13.41 23.92
CA CYS A 176 20.04 -14.59 23.95
C CYS A 176 20.00 -15.40 22.65
N GLY A 177 20.71 -14.95 21.62
CA GLY A 177 20.73 -15.52 20.25
C GLY A 177 19.41 -15.45 19.50
N PHE A 178 18.40 -14.74 20.02
CA PHE A 178 17.14 -14.54 19.33
C PHE A 178 17.33 -13.61 18.13
N SER A 179 16.82 -14.02 16.97
CA SER A 179 16.88 -13.20 15.75
C SER A 179 15.54 -13.15 15.02
N TYR A 180 15.26 -11.98 14.48
CA TYR A 180 13.99 -11.68 13.83
C TYR A 180 14.19 -10.68 12.70
N SER A 181 13.22 -10.63 11.79
CA SER A 181 13.21 -9.70 10.68
C SER A 181 12.04 -8.73 10.74
N ARG A 182 12.30 -7.47 10.35
CA ARG A 182 11.31 -6.41 10.19
C ARG A 182 11.35 -5.86 8.76
N ILE A 183 10.18 -5.54 8.22
CA ILE A 183 10.02 -4.84 6.94
C ILE A 183 9.62 -3.41 7.25
N GLY A 184 10.53 -2.48 6.96
CA GLY A 184 10.35 -1.06 7.21
C GLY A 184 9.92 -0.29 5.95
N PRO A 185 10.21 1.02 5.88
CA PRO A 185 10.71 1.80 7.00
C PRO A 185 9.67 1.88 8.12
N ASP A 186 10.12 2.05 9.35
CA ASP A 186 9.23 2.31 10.48
C ASP A 186 8.44 3.59 10.26
N LYS A 187 7.17 3.58 10.63
CA LYS A 187 6.28 4.75 10.54
C LYS A 187 5.97 5.33 11.91
N ASP A 188 5.96 4.47 12.93
CA ASP A 188 5.63 4.82 14.30
C ASP A 188 6.65 4.21 15.28
N ILE A 189 6.82 4.84 16.44
CA ILE A 189 7.73 4.37 17.49
C ILE A 189 7.40 2.94 17.95
N ASN A 190 6.14 2.51 17.88
CA ASN A 190 5.73 1.16 18.26
C ASN A 190 6.15 0.09 17.24
N ASP A 191 6.56 0.46 16.03
CA ASP A 191 7.04 -0.50 15.03
C ASP A 191 8.34 -1.19 15.47
N GLN A 192 9.09 -0.57 16.41
CA GLN A 192 10.30 -1.16 16.99
C GLN A 192 10.03 -2.41 17.84
N PHE A 193 8.82 -2.56 18.39
CA PHE A 193 8.44 -3.69 19.24
C PHE A 193 7.72 -4.82 18.48
N ARG A 194 7.72 -4.74 17.14
CA ARG A 194 7.03 -5.68 16.27
C ARG A 194 8.05 -6.34 15.34
N TYR A 195 7.76 -7.56 14.93
CA TYR A 195 8.51 -8.24 13.88
C TYR A 195 7.58 -8.92 12.89
N ASN A 196 8.04 -9.05 11.64
CA ASN A 196 7.30 -9.77 10.61
C ASN A 196 7.54 -11.28 10.71
N LYS A 197 8.76 -11.68 11.11
CA LYS A 197 9.15 -13.10 11.16
C LYS A 197 10.29 -13.35 12.13
N VAL A 198 10.17 -14.40 12.94
CA VAL A 198 11.27 -14.98 13.72
C VAL A 198 12.19 -15.78 12.79
N ILE A 199 13.48 -15.51 12.85
CA ILE A 199 14.51 -16.19 12.06
C ILE A 199 15.08 -17.38 12.86
N GLU A 200 15.46 -17.14 14.11
CA GLU A 200 15.95 -18.15 15.07
C GLU A 200 15.55 -17.75 16.50
N TYR A 201 15.16 -18.72 17.33
CA TYR A 201 14.77 -18.44 18.72
C TYR A 201 15.96 -18.32 19.68
N GLY A 202 17.10 -18.93 19.36
CA GLY A 202 18.33 -18.82 20.15
C GLY A 202 18.42 -19.80 21.34
N PRO A 203 19.60 -19.88 21.99
CA PRO A 203 19.88 -20.80 23.09
C PRO A 203 18.95 -20.61 24.29
N VAL A 204 18.74 -19.38 24.76
CA VAL A 204 17.91 -19.10 25.95
C VAL A 204 16.49 -19.65 25.80
N TRP A 205 15.90 -19.48 24.61
CA TRP A 205 14.57 -20.02 24.33
C TRP A 205 14.57 -21.55 24.29
N LYS A 206 15.60 -22.16 23.69
CA LYS A 206 15.74 -23.63 23.60
C LYS A 206 15.94 -24.27 24.98
N GLU A 207 16.72 -23.65 25.84
CA GLU A 207 16.91 -24.08 27.23
C GLU A 207 15.59 -24.03 28.01
N LYS A 208 14.82 -22.94 27.88
CA LYS A 208 13.49 -22.83 28.50
C LYS A 208 12.52 -23.88 27.95
N LEU A 209 12.54 -24.16 26.64
CA LEU A 209 11.75 -25.24 26.05
C LEU A 209 12.08 -26.60 26.69
N ASN A 210 13.37 -26.94 26.78
CA ASN A 210 13.82 -28.19 27.37
C ASN A 210 13.44 -28.29 28.84
N TYR A 211 13.62 -27.21 29.61
CA TYR A 211 13.25 -27.15 31.02
C TYR A 211 11.74 -27.41 31.23
N PHE A 212 10.90 -26.74 30.45
CA PHE A 212 9.45 -26.90 30.52
C PHE A 212 8.97 -28.32 30.20
N ILE A 213 9.63 -29.00 29.26
CA ILE A 213 9.24 -30.35 28.86
C ILE A 213 9.83 -31.42 29.78
N ASN A 214 11.12 -31.32 30.13
CA ASN A 214 11.83 -32.40 30.82
C ASN A 214 11.82 -32.24 32.35
N ASN A 215 11.84 -31.01 32.86
CA ASN A 215 11.90 -30.75 34.30
C ASN A 215 10.52 -30.49 34.89
N GLU A 216 9.70 -29.63 34.26
CA GLU A 216 8.34 -29.34 34.73
C GLU A 216 7.28 -30.31 34.18
N ASN A 217 7.65 -31.19 33.24
CA ASN A 217 6.76 -32.18 32.61
C ASN A 217 5.45 -31.57 32.04
N LEU A 218 5.55 -30.38 31.45
CA LEU A 218 4.39 -29.67 30.93
C LEU A 218 3.90 -30.25 29.61
N SER A 219 2.59 -30.11 29.38
CA SER A 219 2.03 -30.40 28.06
C SER A 219 2.58 -29.46 26.99
N LYS A 220 2.75 -29.95 25.76
CA LYS A 220 3.19 -29.14 24.60
C LYS A 220 2.32 -27.87 24.41
N LYS A 221 1.04 -27.93 24.79
CA LYS A 221 0.10 -26.80 24.73
C LYS A 221 0.45 -25.73 25.77
N GLU A 222 0.71 -26.12 27.01
CA GLU A 222 1.08 -25.17 28.06
C GLU A 222 2.48 -24.60 27.82
N THR A 223 3.43 -25.42 27.36
CA THR A 223 4.75 -24.97 26.95
C THR A 223 4.67 -23.92 25.85
N ALA A 224 3.82 -24.12 24.82
CA ALA A 224 3.61 -23.14 23.76
C ALA A 224 3.05 -21.82 24.31
N ARG A 225 2.11 -21.89 25.27
CA ARG A 225 1.55 -20.72 25.95
C ARG A 225 2.62 -19.93 26.70
N ARG A 226 3.46 -20.62 27.50
CA ARG A 226 4.53 -20.00 28.30
C ARG A 226 5.66 -19.41 27.44
N LEU A 227 5.98 -20.04 26.32
CA LEU A 227 6.99 -19.56 25.37
C LEU A 227 6.46 -18.50 24.39
N ASN A 228 5.16 -18.18 24.44
CA ASN A 228 4.45 -17.29 23.53
C ASN A 228 4.62 -17.67 22.04
N VAL A 229 4.42 -18.95 21.73
CA VAL A 229 4.51 -19.48 20.36
C VAL A 229 3.31 -20.40 20.03
N SER A 230 3.19 -20.78 18.76
CA SER A 230 2.26 -21.83 18.37
C SER A 230 2.71 -23.21 18.85
N ILE A 231 1.76 -24.10 19.13
CA ILE A 231 2.04 -25.51 19.46
C ILE A 231 2.88 -26.21 18.38
N GLU A 232 2.73 -25.77 17.13
CA GLU A 232 3.48 -26.30 15.99
C GLU A 232 4.97 -25.91 16.07
N THR A 233 5.28 -24.73 16.59
CA THR A 233 6.68 -24.33 16.81
C THR A 233 7.33 -25.21 17.88
N VAL A 234 6.61 -25.50 18.97
CA VAL A 234 7.08 -26.43 20.01
C VAL A 234 7.34 -27.82 19.43
N ARG A 235 6.38 -28.37 18.68
CA ARG A 235 6.55 -29.67 18.00
C ARG A 235 7.76 -29.67 17.06
N ARG A 236 7.93 -28.59 16.28
CA ARG A 236 9.05 -28.45 15.33
C ARG A 236 10.40 -28.55 16.03
N TYR A 237 10.58 -27.85 17.14
CA TYR A 237 11.85 -27.86 17.90
C TYR A 237 12.08 -29.16 18.68
N LEU A 238 11.02 -29.82 19.17
CA LEU A 238 11.15 -31.10 19.88
C LEU A 238 11.44 -32.27 18.95
N ASN A 239 10.78 -32.31 17.79
CA ASN A 239 10.92 -33.41 16.84
C ASN A 239 12.15 -33.27 15.93
N GLY A 240 13.02 -32.27 16.18
CA GLY A 240 14.17 -31.99 15.31
C GLY A 240 13.77 -31.77 13.85
N PHE A 241 12.61 -31.14 13.59
CA PHE A 241 12.17 -30.85 12.23
C PHE A 241 13.18 -29.88 11.59
N GLU A 242 14.14 -30.45 10.87
CA GLU A 242 14.95 -29.70 9.93
C GLU A 242 13.98 -29.08 8.93
N LYS A 243 14.18 -27.78 8.63
CA LYS A 243 13.51 -27.17 7.47
C LYS A 243 13.82 -28.10 6.31
N GLN A 244 12.78 -28.61 5.64
CA GLN A 244 13.02 -29.31 4.38
C GLN A 244 13.94 -28.42 3.54
N PRO A 245 15.04 -28.96 2.99
CA PRO A 245 15.91 -28.20 2.13
C PRO A 245 15.03 -27.51 1.09
N LYS A 246 15.29 -26.23 0.80
CA LYS A 246 14.66 -25.55 -0.34
C LYS A 246 14.76 -26.53 -1.50
N LYS A 247 13.63 -26.91 -2.13
CA LYS A 247 13.62 -27.82 -3.29
C LYS A 247 14.78 -27.44 -4.19
N GLU A 248 15.81 -28.28 -4.22
CA GLU A 248 17.00 -28.01 -5.01
C GLU A 248 16.59 -27.87 -6.48
N ALA A 249 17.29 -27.01 -7.21
CA ALA A 249 17.06 -26.89 -8.64
C ALA A 249 17.21 -28.29 -9.27
N PRO A 250 16.32 -28.69 -10.19
CA PRO A 250 16.44 -29.98 -10.85
C PRO A 250 17.81 -30.08 -11.53
N THR A 251 18.48 -31.22 -11.36
CA THR A 251 19.71 -31.55 -12.08
C THR A 251 19.48 -31.37 -13.59
N ILE A 252 20.52 -31.02 -14.36
CA ILE A 252 20.44 -30.82 -15.83
C ILE A 252 19.69 -31.98 -16.51
N LYS A 253 20.02 -33.22 -16.15
CA LYS A 253 19.36 -34.44 -16.65
C LYS A 253 17.84 -34.46 -16.39
N LYS A 254 17.42 -34.04 -15.20
CA LYS A 254 16.01 -33.97 -14.79
C LYS A 254 15.27 -32.82 -15.48
N LEU A 255 15.96 -31.71 -15.74
CA LEU A 255 15.41 -30.61 -16.53
C LEU A 255 15.16 -31.04 -17.98
N ASP A 256 16.05 -31.81 -18.58
CA ASP A 256 15.87 -32.34 -19.94
C ASP A 256 14.73 -33.37 -20.02
N GLU A 257 14.52 -34.18 -18.99
CA GLU A 257 13.34 -35.06 -18.88
C GLU A 257 12.03 -34.26 -18.83
N LEU A 258 12.00 -33.15 -18.07
CA LEU A 258 10.84 -32.26 -18.03
C LEU A 258 10.59 -31.60 -19.39
N LYS A 259 11.64 -31.15 -20.08
CA LYS A 259 11.53 -30.60 -21.44
C LYS A 259 10.97 -31.62 -22.43
N LYS A 260 11.46 -32.87 -22.42
CA LYS A 260 10.93 -33.97 -23.25
C LYS A 260 9.46 -34.24 -22.97
N ARG A 261 9.07 -34.26 -21.69
CA ARG A 261 7.69 -34.46 -21.28
C ARG A 261 6.77 -33.34 -21.79
N TRP A 262 7.25 -32.10 -21.79
CA TRP A 262 6.53 -30.97 -22.35
C TRP A 262 6.39 -31.05 -23.87
N LEU A 263 7.45 -31.39 -24.60
CA LEU A 263 7.39 -31.60 -26.06
C LEU A 263 6.40 -32.71 -26.43
N ASN A 264 6.37 -33.81 -25.68
CA ASN A 264 5.43 -34.90 -25.89
C ASN A 264 3.96 -34.42 -25.69
N LEU A 265 3.68 -33.59 -24.69
CA LEU A 265 2.36 -32.97 -24.53
C LEU A 265 1.98 -32.06 -25.71
N VAL A 266 2.93 -31.31 -26.25
CA VAL A 266 2.69 -30.46 -27.43
C VAL A 266 2.40 -31.29 -28.68
N GLU A 267 3.12 -32.40 -28.86
CA GLU A 267 2.96 -33.31 -29.99
C GLU A 267 1.65 -34.12 -29.92
N GLN A 268 1.27 -34.59 -28.73
CA GLN A 268 0.02 -35.32 -28.50
C GLN A 268 -1.22 -34.42 -28.69
N TYR A 269 -1.11 -33.13 -28.38
CA TYR A 269 -2.24 -32.20 -28.43
C TYR A 269 -1.92 -30.97 -29.30
N PRO A 270 -1.75 -31.14 -30.62
CA PRO A 270 -1.29 -30.07 -31.52
C PRO A 270 -2.25 -28.87 -31.61
N ASN A 271 -3.53 -29.09 -31.29
CA ASN A 271 -4.57 -28.06 -31.32
C ASN A 271 -4.78 -27.34 -29.97
N TYR A 272 -4.07 -27.74 -28.92
CA TYR A 272 -4.25 -27.16 -27.60
C TYR A 272 -3.46 -25.86 -27.46
N SER A 273 -4.08 -24.85 -26.86
CA SER A 273 -3.38 -23.65 -26.42
C SER A 273 -2.44 -23.96 -25.26
N GLN A 274 -1.41 -23.13 -25.08
CA GLN A 274 -0.50 -23.23 -23.93
C GLN A 274 -1.24 -23.30 -22.58
N ASN A 275 -2.36 -22.58 -22.44
CA ASN A 275 -3.19 -22.63 -21.23
C ASN A 275 -3.87 -24.00 -21.05
N GLN A 276 -4.36 -24.61 -22.13
CA GLN A 276 -4.95 -25.95 -22.06
C GLN A 276 -3.89 -27.01 -21.74
N LEU A 277 -2.69 -26.92 -22.35
CA LEU A 277 -1.56 -27.79 -22.01
C LEU A 277 -1.11 -27.63 -20.55
N ARG A 278 -1.12 -26.40 -20.03
CA ARG A 278 -0.84 -26.12 -18.62
C ARG A 278 -1.86 -26.76 -17.69
N GLU A 279 -3.14 -26.78 -18.05
CA GLU A 279 -4.17 -27.41 -17.21
C GLU A 279 -4.03 -28.93 -17.18
N LEU A 280 -3.52 -29.56 -18.25
CA LEU A 280 -3.21 -31.00 -18.27
C LEU A 280 -2.08 -31.38 -17.29
N ASP A 281 -1.03 -30.55 -17.19
CA ASP A 281 0.02 -30.75 -16.18
C ASP A 281 0.55 -29.43 -15.60
N LYS A 282 -0.13 -28.98 -14.55
CA LYS A 282 0.20 -27.76 -13.81
C LYS A 282 1.58 -27.84 -13.16
N GLY A 283 1.97 -29.02 -12.68
CA GLY A 283 3.23 -29.23 -11.98
C GLY A 283 4.42 -29.10 -12.92
N LEU A 284 4.35 -29.76 -14.08
CA LEU A 284 5.34 -29.69 -15.15
C LEU A 284 5.51 -28.26 -15.66
N TYR A 285 4.41 -27.59 -15.99
CA TYR A 285 4.45 -26.20 -16.47
C TYR A 285 5.10 -25.27 -15.44
N THR A 286 4.75 -25.43 -14.16
CA THR A 286 5.30 -24.62 -13.07
C THR A 286 6.82 -24.81 -12.95
N LEU A 287 7.30 -26.06 -13.00
CA LEU A 287 8.74 -26.34 -12.92
C LEU A 287 9.51 -25.75 -14.11
N LEU A 288 9.01 -25.92 -15.34
CA LEU A 288 9.65 -25.34 -16.53
C LEU A 288 9.59 -23.81 -16.54
N TYR A 289 8.53 -23.21 -16.01
CA TYR A 289 8.43 -21.76 -15.87
C TYR A 289 9.47 -21.19 -14.89
N TYR A 290 9.75 -21.90 -13.79
CA TYR A 290 10.75 -21.49 -12.81
C TYR A 290 12.19 -21.71 -13.28
N TYR A 291 12.48 -22.82 -13.97
CA TYR A 291 13.86 -23.24 -14.27
C TYR A 291 14.27 -23.11 -15.75
N ALA A 292 13.34 -22.95 -16.68
CA ALA A 292 13.60 -22.90 -18.13
C ALA A 292 12.58 -22.02 -18.89
N LYS A 293 12.31 -20.81 -18.37
CA LYS A 293 11.27 -19.92 -18.87
C LYS A 293 11.38 -19.59 -20.36
N GLU A 294 12.58 -19.22 -20.82
CA GLU A 294 12.82 -18.84 -22.23
C GLU A 294 12.60 -20.03 -23.17
N TRP A 295 13.13 -21.19 -22.79
CA TRP A 295 12.93 -22.44 -23.52
C TRP A 295 11.44 -22.80 -23.59
N LEU A 296 10.71 -22.68 -22.47
CA LEU A 296 9.28 -22.97 -22.41
C LEU A 296 8.49 -22.06 -23.36
N GLN A 297 8.83 -20.78 -23.45
CA GLN A 297 8.18 -19.83 -24.36
C GLN A 297 8.42 -20.17 -25.84
N GLN A 298 9.63 -20.62 -26.18
CA GLN A 298 9.98 -21.01 -27.56
C GLN A 298 9.32 -22.34 -27.97
N ASN A 299 9.14 -23.25 -27.02
CA ASN A 299 8.63 -24.61 -27.25
C ASN A 299 7.18 -24.81 -26.78
N SER A 300 6.42 -23.72 -26.61
CA SER A 300 4.98 -23.78 -26.37
C SER A 300 4.23 -23.35 -27.64
N PRO A 301 3.00 -23.84 -27.86
CA PRO A 301 2.14 -23.34 -28.93
C PRO A 301 2.03 -21.82 -28.79
N LYS A 302 2.48 -21.09 -29.83
CA LYS A 302 2.33 -19.64 -29.89
C LYS A 302 0.83 -19.38 -29.87
N GLY A 303 0.33 -18.91 -28.74
CA GLY A 303 -1.07 -18.53 -28.65
C GLY A 303 -1.38 -17.58 -29.80
N LYS A 304 -2.52 -17.76 -30.47
CA LYS A 304 -3.11 -16.66 -31.22
C LYS A 304 -3.14 -15.49 -30.24
N THR A 305 -2.37 -14.45 -30.49
CA THR A 305 -2.49 -13.22 -29.73
C THR A 305 -3.94 -12.80 -29.92
N TYR A 306 -4.75 -13.01 -28.89
CA TYR A 306 -6.00 -12.27 -28.77
C TYR A 306 -5.54 -10.84 -28.56
N HIS A 307 -5.25 -10.14 -29.66
CA HIS A 307 -5.64 -8.75 -29.72
C HIS A 307 -7.12 -8.82 -29.40
N ASN A 308 -7.48 -8.44 -28.18
CA ASN A 308 -8.75 -7.77 -27.97
C ASN A 308 -8.66 -6.48 -28.82
N GLY A 309 -8.70 -6.63 -30.15
CA GLY A 309 -9.20 -5.61 -31.02
C GLY A 309 -10.53 -5.26 -30.41
N ASN A 310 -10.65 -4.02 -29.97
CA ASN A 310 -11.81 -3.47 -29.29
C ASN A 310 -13.09 -4.09 -29.87
N LYS A 311 -13.61 -5.15 -29.25
CA LYS A 311 -15.05 -5.38 -29.28
C LYS A 311 -15.56 -4.15 -28.56
N ARG A 312 -15.95 -3.14 -29.34
CA ARG A 312 -16.72 -1.99 -28.87
C ARG A 312 -17.81 -2.59 -28.00
N PHE A 313 -17.63 -2.56 -26.68
CA PHE A 313 -18.70 -2.86 -25.75
C PHE A 313 -19.77 -1.83 -26.07
N ASN A 314 -20.89 -2.27 -26.65
CA ASN A 314 -22.02 -1.40 -26.90
C ASN A 314 -22.59 -1.01 -25.54
N TRP A 315 -22.17 0.15 -25.04
CA TRP A 315 -22.57 0.61 -23.73
C TRP A 315 -24.05 0.99 -23.67
N GLU A 316 -24.66 1.39 -24.79
CA GLU A 316 -26.11 1.62 -24.87
C GLU A 316 -26.90 0.33 -24.69
N GLU A 317 -26.48 -0.76 -25.36
CA GLU A 317 -27.14 -2.06 -25.20
C GLU A 317 -26.98 -2.60 -23.78
N ARG A 318 -25.78 -2.40 -23.19
CA ARG A 318 -25.54 -2.77 -21.80
C ARG A 318 -26.35 -1.91 -20.82
N ASP A 319 -26.53 -0.62 -21.09
CA ASP A 319 -27.34 0.28 -20.27
C ASP A 319 -28.81 -0.21 -20.24
N LYS A 320 -29.36 -0.57 -21.40
CA LYS A 320 -30.70 -1.17 -21.52
C LYS A 320 -30.85 -2.49 -20.78
N GLN A 321 -29.80 -3.33 -20.76
CA GLN A 321 -29.82 -4.61 -20.03
C GLN A 321 -29.66 -4.44 -18.51
N VAL A 322 -28.88 -3.45 -18.07
CA VAL A 322 -28.58 -3.21 -16.66
C VAL A 322 -29.74 -2.50 -15.95
N LEU A 323 -30.42 -1.58 -16.65
CA LEU A 323 -31.50 -0.78 -16.07
C LEU A 323 -32.62 -1.61 -15.40
N PRO A 324 -33.14 -2.71 -15.99
CA PRO A 324 -34.12 -3.58 -15.34
C PRO A 324 -33.60 -4.24 -14.05
N LEU A 325 -32.35 -4.68 -14.05
CA LEU A 325 -31.72 -5.31 -12.87
C LEU A 325 -31.59 -4.30 -11.73
N ILE A 326 -31.22 -3.07 -12.06
CA ILE A 326 -31.11 -1.97 -11.10
C ILE A 326 -32.49 -1.57 -10.55
N LYS A 327 -33.51 -1.50 -11.40
CA LYS A 327 -34.91 -1.26 -10.98
C LYS A 327 -35.37 -2.30 -9.96
N LYS A 328 -35.19 -3.57 -10.27
CA LYS A 328 -35.54 -4.69 -9.38
C LYS A 328 -34.75 -4.67 -8.06
N ALA A 329 -33.46 -4.34 -8.12
CA ALA A 329 -32.61 -4.22 -6.94
C ALA A 329 -33.08 -3.08 -6.01
N ILE A 330 -33.42 -1.91 -6.58
CA ILE A 330 -33.93 -0.78 -5.80
C ILE A 330 -35.30 -1.10 -5.18
N GLU A 331 -36.21 -1.71 -5.95
CA GLU A 331 -37.52 -2.14 -5.47
C GLU A 331 -37.38 -3.11 -4.28
N LYS A 332 -36.48 -4.09 -4.39
CA LYS A 332 -36.20 -5.01 -3.29
C LYS A 332 -35.70 -4.29 -2.04
N ILE A 333 -34.76 -3.35 -2.18
CA ILE A 333 -34.23 -2.55 -1.06
C ILE A 333 -35.34 -1.71 -0.39
N LEU A 334 -36.28 -1.18 -1.17
CA LEU A 334 -37.38 -0.36 -0.67
C LEU A 334 -38.47 -1.18 0.02
N ASN A 335 -38.67 -2.44 -0.39
CA ASN A 335 -39.67 -3.35 0.17
C ASN A 335 -39.19 -4.14 1.40
N GLU A 336 -37.96 -3.94 1.85
CA GLU A 336 -37.46 -4.54 3.09
C GLU A 336 -38.28 -4.05 4.30
N GLU A 337 -38.69 -4.98 5.18
CA GLU A 337 -39.53 -4.68 6.35
C GLU A 337 -38.93 -3.60 7.24
N LYS A 338 -37.60 -3.61 7.39
CA LYS A 338 -36.83 -2.57 8.08
C LYS A 338 -36.12 -1.71 7.03
N PRO A 339 -36.32 -0.38 7.03
CA PRO A 339 -35.74 0.51 6.03
C PRO A 339 -34.22 0.39 5.92
N ILE A 340 -33.73 0.02 4.73
CA ILE A 340 -32.31 0.03 4.36
C ILE A 340 -32.04 1.22 3.44
N ARG A 341 -30.95 1.96 3.68
CA ARG A 341 -30.62 3.14 2.86
C ARG A 341 -30.29 2.74 1.42
N VAL A 342 -30.93 3.40 0.47
CA VAL A 342 -30.62 3.25 -0.95
C VAL A 342 -29.29 3.94 -1.24
N THR A 343 -28.22 3.14 -1.33
CA THR A 343 -26.87 3.61 -1.67
C THR A 343 -26.36 2.91 -2.93
N LEU A 344 -25.46 3.57 -3.65
CA LEU A 344 -24.85 3.00 -4.87
C LEU A 344 -24.19 1.64 -4.61
N TYR A 345 -23.54 1.49 -3.45
CA TYR A 345 -22.92 0.22 -3.05
C TYR A 345 -23.96 -0.89 -2.84
N ARG A 346 -25.06 -0.59 -2.13
CA ARG A 346 -26.11 -1.59 -1.86
C ARG A 346 -26.83 -1.99 -3.14
N ILE A 347 -27.13 -1.04 -4.02
CA ILE A 347 -27.70 -1.31 -5.35
C ILE A 347 -26.78 -2.24 -6.14
N ALA A 348 -25.46 -1.99 -6.15
CA ALA A 348 -24.50 -2.81 -6.87
C ALA A 348 -24.44 -4.26 -6.34
N GLN A 349 -24.47 -4.42 -5.01
CA GLN A 349 -24.51 -5.73 -4.35
C GLN A 349 -25.79 -6.49 -4.69
N GLU A 350 -26.94 -5.83 -4.55
CA GLU A 350 -28.25 -6.46 -4.78
C GLU A 350 -28.48 -6.82 -6.26
N ALA A 351 -27.97 -6.00 -7.19
CA ALA A 351 -28.02 -6.28 -8.62
C ALA A 351 -26.95 -7.28 -9.09
N GLY A 352 -25.99 -7.67 -8.24
CA GLY A 352 -24.89 -8.56 -8.62
C GLY A 352 -23.87 -7.94 -9.59
N ILE A 353 -23.75 -6.61 -9.64
CA ILE A 353 -22.93 -5.90 -10.63
C ILE A 353 -21.63 -5.39 -10.02
N SER A 354 -20.52 -6.07 -10.34
CA SER A 354 -19.19 -5.64 -9.93
C SER A 354 -18.73 -4.38 -10.68
N GLY A 355 -18.17 -3.42 -9.95
CA GLY A 355 -17.64 -2.18 -10.51
C GLY A 355 -18.70 -1.24 -11.09
N LEU A 356 -19.94 -1.26 -10.58
CA LEU A 356 -21.01 -0.37 -11.03
C LEU A 356 -20.58 1.11 -11.00
N LYS A 357 -19.88 1.54 -9.93
CA LYS A 357 -19.39 2.91 -9.75
C LYS A 357 -18.49 3.39 -10.90
N SER A 358 -17.56 2.56 -11.36
CA SER A 358 -16.61 2.95 -12.42
C SER A 358 -17.23 2.88 -13.83
N LYS A 359 -18.35 2.16 -13.97
CA LYS A 359 -19.05 1.97 -15.25
C LYS A 359 -20.22 2.93 -15.45
N LEU A 360 -20.68 3.60 -14.39
CA LEU A 360 -21.85 4.49 -14.40
C LEU A 360 -21.76 5.62 -15.43
N GLU A 361 -20.56 6.19 -15.60
CA GLU A 361 -20.33 7.28 -16.57
C GLU A 361 -20.58 6.86 -18.02
N LYS A 362 -20.63 5.54 -18.29
CA LYS A 362 -20.88 4.99 -19.63
C LYS A 362 -22.32 4.51 -19.83
N MET A 363 -23.18 4.63 -18.80
CA MET A 363 -24.55 4.12 -18.78
C MET A 363 -25.50 5.26 -18.32
N PRO A 364 -25.77 6.26 -19.19
CA PRO A 364 -26.50 7.46 -18.82
C PRO A 364 -27.92 7.20 -18.29
N GLU A 365 -28.68 6.27 -18.86
CA GLU A 365 -30.06 5.98 -18.42
C GLU A 365 -30.06 5.35 -17.02
N THR A 366 -29.20 4.35 -16.81
CA THR A 366 -29.00 3.73 -15.50
C THR A 366 -28.50 4.75 -14.48
N LYS A 367 -27.57 5.64 -14.86
CA LYS A 367 -27.05 6.70 -13.98
C LYS A 367 -28.17 7.64 -13.55
N GLN A 368 -28.98 8.12 -14.48
CA GLN A 368 -30.10 9.01 -14.19
C GLN A 368 -31.11 8.36 -13.24
N TYR A 369 -31.48 7.09 -13.50
CA TYR A 369 -32.42 6.38 -12.64
C TYR A 369 -31.87 6.18 -11.21
N ILE A 370 -30.61 5.77 -11.07
CA ILE A 370 -29.97 5.60 -9.76
C ILE A 370 -29.94 6.93 -9.00
N LEU A 371 -29.47 8.01 -9.63
CA LEU A 371 -29.40 9.33 -8.99
C LEU A 371 -30.77 9.82 -8.52
N SER A 372 -31.84 9.51 -9.26
CA SER A 372 -33.21 9.85 -8.86
C SER A 372 -33.73 9.09 -7.63
N LYS A 373 -33.09 7.99 -7.26
CA LYS A 373 -33.48 7.11 -6.15
C LYS A 373 -32.47 7.05 -5.00
N LEU A 374 -31.30 7.68 -5.12
CA LEU A 374 -30.32 7.72 -4.04
C LEU A 374 -30.84 8.57 -2.88
N GLU A 375 -30.74 8.05 -1.67
CA GLU A 375 -31.14 8.77 -0.47
C GLU A 375 -29.94 9.51 0.14
N SER A 376 -30.11 10.78 0.45
CA SER A 376 -29.25 11.49 1.38
C SER A 376 -29.37 10.87 2.79
N VAL A 377 -28.44 11.20 3.69
CA VAL A 377 -28.52 10.74 5.09
C VAL A 377 -29.83 11.22 5.73
N GLU A 378 -30.20 12.47 5.47
CA GLU A 378 -31.43 13.11 5.98
C GLU A 378 -32.69 12.44 5.41
N GLN A 379 -32.79 12.23 4.10
CA GLN A 379 -33.95 11.57 3.48
C GLN A 379 -34.17 10.18 4.06
N PHE A 380 -33.09 9.44 4.27
CA PHE A 380 -33.16 8.13 4.90
C PHE A 380 -33.59 8.19 6.38
N GLN A 381 -33.12 9.18 7.13
CA GLN A 381 -33.54 9.41 8.52
C GLN A 381 -35.05 9.70 8.60
N LEU A 382 -35.58 10.53 7.70
CA LEU A 382 -37.01 10.83 7.62
C LEU A 382 -37.84 9.59 7.26
N ARG A 383 -37.39 8.77 6.31
CA ARG A 383 -38.08 7.52 5.95
C ARG A 383 -38.12 6.52 7.11
N ARG A 384 -37.02 6.41 7.88
CA ARG A 384 -36.98 5.58 9.10
C ARG A 384 -37.90 6.10 10.19
N ALA A 385 -37.99 7.42 10.36
CA ALA A 385 -38.92 8.03 11.30
C ALA A 385 -40.37 7.69 10.94
N LYS A 386 -40.76 7.85 9.66
CA LYS A 386 -42.09 7.44 9.16
C LYS A 386 -42.39 5.96 9.44
N TRP A 387 -41.45 5.08 9.09
CA TRP A 387 -41.58 3.65 9.36
C TRP A 387 -41.75 3.34 10.85
N ALA A 388 -40.96 3.97 11.73
CA ALA A 388 -41.08 3.76 13.17
C ALA A 388 -42.45 4.23 13.70
N ILE A 389 -42.95 5.37 13.22
CA ILE A 389 -44.30 5.85 13.57
C ILE A 389 -45.36 4.83 13.17
N GLU A 390 -45.31 4.30 11.95
CA GLU A 390 -46.25 3.28 11.47
C GLU A 390 -46.19 1.98 12.28
N MET A 391 -44.98 1.52 12.65
CA MET A 391 -44.81 0.33 13.48
C MET A 391 -45.36 0.53 14.89
N ILE A 392 -45.09 1.68 15.52
CA ILE A 392 -45.60 2.02 16.85
C ILE A 392 -47.14 2.08 16.83
N LYS A 393 -47.74 2.67 15.78
CA LYS A 393 -49.20 2.68 15.60
C LYS A 393 -49.76 1.27 15.42
N LYS A 394 -49.13 0.41 14.60
CA LYS A 394 -49.53 -1.00 14.45
C LYS A 394 -49.48 -1.79 15.76
N GLN A 395 -48.59 -1.42 16.67
CA GLN A 395 -48.49 -2.01 18.01
C GLN A 395 -49.50 -1.42 19.02
N GLY A 396 -50.39 -0.52 18.59
CA GLY A 396 -51.41 0.09 19.45
C GLY A 396 -50.84 1.07 20.49
N MET A 397 -49.61 1.53 20.31
CA MET A 397 -48.94 2.41 21.26
C MET A 397 -49.06 3.89 20.87
N HIS A 398 -49.09 4.78 21.87
CA HIS A 398 -48.96 6.22 21.64
C HIS A 398 -47.59 6.56 21.04
N VAL A 399 -47.60 7.36 19.97
CA VAL A 399 -46.38 7.79 19.26
C VAL A 399 -45.71 8.91 20.05
N SER A 400 -44.58 8.59 20.69
CA SER A 400 -43.74 9.57 21.37
C SER A 400 -42.39 9.74 20.67
N LYS A 401 -41.80 10.94 20.80
CA LYS A 401 -40.47 11.24 20.26
C LYS A 401 -39.42 10.23 20.70
N SER A 402 -39.42 9.84 21.98
CA SER A 402 -38.45 8.86 22.51
C SER A 402 -38.57 7.50 21.80
N LYS A 403 -39.79 6.97 21.63
CA LYS A 403 -40.02 5.67 20.99
C LYS A 403 -39.64 5.68 19.51
N VAL A 404 -39.96 6.77 18.80
CA VAL A 404 -39.57 6.94 17.39
C VAL A 404 -38.05 6.99 17.26
N MET A 405 -37.37 7.74 18.13
CA MET A 405 -35.91 7.87 18.11
C MET A 405 -35.19 6.56 18.38
N GLU A 406 -35.68 5.77 19.34
CA GLU A 406 -35.15 4.47 19.70
C GLU A 406 -35.36 3.44 18.58
N MET A 407 -36.60 3.28 18.11
CA MET A 407 -36.95 2.31 17.08
C MET A 407 -36.29 2.64 15.73
N ALA A 408 -36.24 3.92 15.37
CA ALA A 408 -35.57 4.38 14.16
C ALA A 408 -34.06 4.63 14.36
N ASN A 409 -33.47 4.38 15.53
CA ASN A 409 -32.05 4.66 15.88
C ASN A 409 -31.54 5.97 15.23
N LEU A 410 -32.07 7.09 15.71
CA LEU A 410 -31.87 8.45 15.17
C LEU A 410 -31.03 9.36 16.11
N HIS A 411 -30.31 8.80 17.08
CA HIS A 411 -29.54 9.57 18.08
C HIS A 411 -28.43 10.48 17.52
N LYS A 412 -28.09 10.36 16.23
CA LYS A 412 -27.09 11.19 15.52
C LYS A 412 -27.71 12.13 14.47
N ALA A 413 -29.01 12.35 14.48
CA ALA A 413 -29.66 13.29 13.57
C ALA A 413 -29.25 14.74 13.89
N SER A 414 -29.10 15.58 12.86
CA SER A 414 -28.84 17.01 13.04
C SER A 414 -30.06 17.72 13.62
N ILE A 415 -29.85 18.92 14.18
CA ILE A 415 -30.93 19.74 14.75
C ILE A 415 -32.03 20.02 13.71
N GLU A 416 -31.65 20.32 12.46
CA GLU A 416 -32.58 20.56 11.35
C GLU A 416 -33.40 19.32 11.01
N THR A 417 -32.77 18.15 10.89
CA THR A 417 -33.49 16.90 10.64
C THR A 417 -34.40 16.55 11.80
N MET A 418 -33.96 16.79 13.04
CA MET A 418 -34.78 16.59 14.24
C MET A 418 -36.03 17.46 14.23
N SER A 419 -35.93 18.74 13.84
CA SER A 419 -37.10 19.61 13.70
C SER A 419 -38.11 19.07 12.67
N LYS A 420 -37.63 18.51 11.55
CA LYS A 420 -38.50 17.88 10.54
C LYS A 420 -39.15 16.60 11.06
N ILE A 421 -38.45 15.82 11.88
CA ILE A 421 -39.00 14.62 12.52
C ILE A 421 -40.05 15.00 13.57
N ASP A 422 -39.83 16.07 14.34
CA ASP A 422 -40.79 16.55 15.34
C ASP A 422 -42.12 16.98 14.69
N LYS A 423 -42.05 17.80 13.62
CA LYS A 423 -43.23 18.17 12.81
C LYS A 423 -43.95 16.95 12.23
N LEU A 424 -43.19 15.93 11.82
CA LEU A 424 -43.73 14.68 11.31
C LEU A 424 -44.44 13.87 12.41
N ILE A 425 -43.96 13.89 13.65
CA ILE A 425 -44.64 13.22 14.78
C ILE A 425 -45.93 13.97 15.13
N GLU A 426 -45.89 15.30 15.18
CA GLU A 426 -47.05 16.16 15.45
C GLU A 426 -48.18 15.92 14.43
N SER A 427 -47.85 15.84 13.14
CA SER A 427 -48.84 15.61 12.08
C SER A 427 -49.48 14.21 12.12
N TYR A 428 -48.94 13.28 12.90
CA TYR A 428 -49.48 11.93 13.07
C TYR A 428 -50.21 11.74 14.41
N ASN A 429 -50.11 12.71 15.32
CA ASN A 429 -50.79 12.73 16.62
C ASN A 429 -52.04 13.63 16.64
N CYS A 430 -52.19 14.53 15.64
CA CYS A 430 -53.47 15.10 15.24
C CYS A 430 -54.24 14.08 14.40
#